data_AF-A0A2U8WVQ9-F1
#
_entry.id   AF-A0A2U8WVQ9-F1
#
_cell.length_a   1.000
_cell.length_b   1.000
_cell.length_c   1.000
_cell.angle_alpha   90.00
_cell.angle_beta   90.00
_cell.angle_gamma   90.00
#
_symmetry.space_group_name_H-M   'P 1'
#
loop_
_entity.id
_entity.type
_entity.pdbx_description
1 polymer ?
#
loop_
_entity_poly.entity_id
_entity_poly.type
_entity_poly.pdbx_seq_one_letter_code
_entity_poly.pdbx_strand_id
1 'polypeptide(L)'
;MHRTSEDNRNRTLAVLAALGALALLGLLVLRGALRDPGLNSHGALADALLHGRLWIESCPEIDCALFQGRTYVIFPPLPALVALPFVAVFGFPGFKGFVLLAMALGAISLWAWHRIFRALDVEEPDALWLLAAIAFASPLFQVTLRAEGVWFYAQSVGFLMTTLSLWAVICRRSLPLAGLFVALAFLCRQMAIFYPLFLLLLALPRHEGWRETARGLMRPVLLAGIPVAIALLAYVAYNYARFGSPTETGYAFIHNPGSAGFIWRRITEVGLFSRDYVLFNALYLFLQGIHFEFGGPYLTQLTGIDRSGSGLLVMSPWLLLAFYARLDRAFAAGALVIAIIAGITLFYHSNGADQTATQRYTLDWLPILIVLMLRGERPRAFAALPLLVTWGILANAAVTLLTSLYRI
;
A
#
# COMPACT_ATOMS: atom_id res chain seq x y z
N MET A 1 0.99 -47.34 -5.28
CA MET A 1 0.67 -46.03 -4.65
C MET A 1 1.66 -45.00 -5.18
N HIS A 2 1.45 -44.53 -6.42
CA HIS A 2 2.34 -43.55 -7.07
C HIS A 2 1.98 -42.15 -6.57
N ARG A 3 2.75 -41.61 -5.62
CA ARG A 3 2.78 -40.15 -5.39
C ARG A 3 3.29 -39.50 -6.68
N THR A 4 2.50 -38.61 -7.27
CA THR A 4 2.81 -37.94 -8.53
C THR A 4 3.98 -36.96 -8.33
N SER A 5 4.76 -36.72 -9.39
CA SER A 5 5.88 -35.77 -9.38
C SER A 5 5.45 -34.35 -8.95
N GLU A 6 4.20 -33.97 -9.24
CA GLU A 6 3.64 -32.67 -8.88
C GLU A 6 3.42 -32.48 -7.37
N ASP A 7 3.02 -33.52 -6.65
CA ASP A 7 2.86 -33.46 -5.18
C ASP A 7 4.21 -33.20 -4.50
N ASN A 8 5.28 -33.82 -5.00
CA ASN A 8 6.62 -33.61 -4.48
C ASN A 8 7.10 -32.19 -4.77
N ARG A 9 6.90 -31.67 -5.99
CA ARG A 9 7.20 -30.27 -6.36
C ARG A 9 6.49 -29.29 -5.42
N ASN A 10 5.18 -29.44 -5.25
CA ASN A 10 4.38 -28.51 -4.44
C ASN A 10 4.78 -28.54 -2.97
N ARG A 11 5.16 -29.70 -2.43
CA ARG A 11 5.72 -29.82 -1.06
C ARG A 11 7.05 -29.09 -0.92
N THR A 12 7.97 -29.29 -1.87
CA THR A 12 9.26 -28.58 -1.85
C THR A 12 9.06 -27.07 -1.93
N LEU A 13 8.20 -26.58 -2.82
CA LEU A 13 7.87 -25.16 -2.93
C LEU A 13 7.26 -24.61 -1.64
N ALA A 14 6.35 -25.35 -1.00
CA ALA A 14 5.76 -24.97 0.28
C ALA A 14 6.80 -24.87 1.40
N VAL A 15 7.75 -25.82 1.48
CA VAL A 15 8.85 -25.76 2.46
C VAL A 15 9.74 -24.54 2.21
N LEU A 16 10.15 -24.30 0.96
CA LEU A 16 10.99 -23.14 0.62
C LEU A 16 10.29 -21.81 0.91
N ALA A 17 9.02 -21.69 0.52
CA ALA A 17 8.20 -20.53 0.81
C ALA A 17 8.03 -20.31 2.32
N ALA A 18 7.78 -21.38 3.09
CA ALA A 18 7.64 -21.29 4.54
C ALA A 18 8.95 -20.82 5.21
N LEU A 19 10.11 -21.37 4.81
CA LEU A 19 11.40 -20.94 5.34
C LEU A 19 11.69 -19.47 5.02
N GLY A 20 11.44 -19.04 3.77
CA GLY A 20 11.57 -17.64 3.36
C GLY A 20 10.63 -16.73 4.15
N ALA A 21 9.36 -17.08 4.27
CA ALA A 21 8.36 -16.33 5.02
C ALA A 21 8.69 -16.23 6.52
N LEU A 22 9.18 -17.32 7.13
CA LEU A 22 9.63 -17.32 8.53
C LEU A 22 10.85 -16.42 8.74
N ALA A 23 11.82 -16.42 7.82
CA ALA A 23 12.95 -15.51 7.87
C ALA A 23 12.50 -14.04 7.77
N LEU A 24 11.62 -13.74 6.82
CA LEU A 24 11.04 -12.40 6.63
C LEU A 24 10.23 -11.94 7.86
N LEU A 25 9.42 -12.83 8.44
CA LEU A 25 8.66 -12.55 9.66
C LEU A 25 9.58 -12.32 10.86
N GLY A 26 10.64 -13.14 11.00
CA GLY A 26 11.66 -12.94 12.03
C GLY A 26 12.34 -11.57 11.91
N LEU A 27 12.65 -11.13 10.69
CA LEU A 27 13.21 -9.80 10.43
C LEU A 27 12.23 -8.68 10.78
N LEU A 28 10.93 -8.83 10.47
CA LEU A 28 9.90 -7.87 10.87
C LEU A 28 9.82 -7.71 12.39
N VAL A 29 9.73 -8.84 13.11
CA VAL A 29 9.68 -8.83 14.58
C VAL A 29 10.95 -8.21 15.16
N LEU A 30 12.13 -8.58 14.65
CA LEU A 30 13.41 -8.04 15.11
C LEU A 30 13.50 -6.53 14.85
N ARG A 31 13.10 -6.09 13.66
CA ARG A 31 13.08 -4.67 13.28
C ARG A 31 12.15 -3.88 14.20
N GLY A 32 10.92 -4.34 14.37
CA GLY A 32 9.93 -3.62 15.17
C GLY A 32 10.19 -3.66 16.66
N ALA A 33 10.73 -4.75 17.20
CA ALA A 33 10.99 -4.86 18.63
C ALA A 33 12.29 -4.16 19.06
N LEU A 34 13.33 -4.16 18.22
CA LEU A 34 14.68 -3.73 18.64
C LEU A 34 15.22 -2.50 17.91
N ARG A 35 14.64 -2.10 16.77
CA ARG A 35 15.25 -1.11 15.86
C ARG A 35 14.30 -0.05 15.34
N ASP A 36 13.08 0.06 15.87
CA ASP A 36 12.18 1.15 15.55
C ASP A 36 12.66 2.44 16.26
N PRO A 37 13.02 3.49 15.51
CA PRO A 37 13.55 4.72 16.08
C PRO A 37 12.49 5.58 16.78
N GLY A 38 11.19 5.37 16.50
CA GLY A 38 10.10 6.21 17.02
C GLY A 38 10.01 7.60 16.39
N LEU A 39 10.72 7.86 15.29
CA LEU A 39 10.80 9.19 14.66
C LEU A 39 9.69 9.44 13.62
N ASN A 40 8.51 8.82 13.73
CA ASN A 40 7.48 8.93 12.69
C ASN A 40 6.69 10.25 12.77
N SER A 41 6.52 10.93 11.63
CA SER A 41 5.79 12.21 11.53
C SER A 41 4.31 12.08 11.91
N HIS A 42 3.68 10.92 11.70
CA HIS A 42 2.34 10.66 12.21
C HIS A 42 2.30 10.51 13.73
N GLY A 43 3.38 10.05 14.36
CA GLY A 43 3.54 10.07 15.81
C GLY A 43 3.61 11.48 16.37
N ALA A 44 4.40 12.36 15.73
CA ALA A 44 4.45 13.78 16.09
C ALA A 44 3.12 14.49 15.88
N LEU A 45 2.41 14.17 14.79
CA LEU A 45 1.06 14.71 14.57
C LEU A 45 0.06 14.20 15.62
N ALA A 46 0.15 12.93 16.02
CA ALA A 46 -0.69 12.39 17.08
C ALA A 46 -0.45 13.11 18.42
N ASP A 47 0.81 13.32 18.79
CA ASP A 47 1.18 14.12 19.97
C ASP A 47 0.63 15.55 19.89
N ALA A 48 0.77 16.19 18.73
CA ALA A 48 0.23 17.52 18.49
C ALA A 48 -1.28 17.58 18.74
N LEU A 49 -2.02 16.60 18.21
CA LEU A 49 -3.47 16.52 18.41
C LEU A 49 -3.86 16.32 19.88
N LEU A 50 -3.11 15.51 20.64
CA LEU A 50 -3.33 15.33 22.09
C LEU A 50 -3.17 16.64 22.87
N HIS A 51 -2.30 17.52 22.40
CA HIS A 51 -2.06 18.84 22.98
C HIS A 51 -2.90 19.95 22.35
N GLY A 52 -3.94 19.62 21.57
CA GLY A 52 -4.85 20.59 20.96
C GLY A 52 -4.23 21.47 19.87
N ARG A 53 -3.13 21.03 19.25
CA ARG A 53 -2.43 21.75 18.18
C ARG A 53 -2.43 20.96 16.87
N LEU A 54 -2.33 21.67 15.75
CA LEU A 54 -2.21 21.08 14.40
C LEU A 54 -0.80 21.15 13.83
N TRP A 55 0.14 21.69 14.60
CA TRP A 55 1.53 21.93 14.23
C TRP A 55 2.46 21.18 15.18
N ILE A 56 3.67 20.92 14.73
CA ILE A 56 4.73 20.21 15.45
C ILE A 56 5.94 21.13 15.65
N GLU A 57 6.76 20.89 16.66
CA GLU A 57 7.90 21.79 16.98
C GLU A 57 9.05 21.60 15.99
N SER A 58 9.36 20.34 15.68
CA SER A 58 10.42 19.96 14.75
C SER A 58 9.91 18.83 13.86
N CYS A 59 10.35 18.83 12.59
CA CYS A 59 10.06 17.73 11.68
C CYS A 59 10.87 16.50 12.10
N PRO A 60 10.24 15.37 12.48
CA PRO A 60 10.97 14.17 12.89
C PRO A 60 11.70 13.50 11.72
N GLU A 61 11.18 13.69 10.51
CA GLU A 61 11.70 13.13 9.26
C GLU A 61 11.88 14.24 8.22
N ILE A 62 11.31 14.05 7.03
CA ILE A 62 11.29 14.99 5.92
C ILE A 62 9.84 15.22 5.46
N ASP A 63 9.66 16.11 4.50
CA ASP A 63 8.38 16.47 3.89
C ASP A 63 7.41 17.15 4.86
N CYS A 64 7.94 17.88 5.84
CA CYS A 64 7.14 18.81 6.63
C CYS A 64 7.04 20.18 5.94
N ALA A 65 5.90 20.83 6.11
CA ALA A 65 5.66 22.18 5.62
C ALA A 65 6.04 23.21 6.68
N LEU A 66 6.76 24.26 6.28
CA LEU A 66 7.00 25.44 7.11
C LEU A 66 6.10 26.59 6.65
N PHE A 67 5.10 26.95 7.45
CA PHE A 67 4.13 27.98 7.10
C PHE A 67 3.87 28.90 8.30
N GLN A 68 4.02 30.21 8.11
CA GLN A 68 3.81 31.24 9.14
C GLN A 68 4.54 30.93 10.48
N GLY A 69 5.78 30.43 10.40
CA GLY A 69 6.60 30.11 11.58
C GLY A 69 6.21 28.82 12.32
N ARG A 70 5.30 28.02 11.75
CA ARG A 70 4.89 26.71 12.30
C ARG A 70 5.23 25.58 11.32
N THR A 71 5.61 24.44 11.88
CA THR A 71 5.89 23.22 11.12
C THR A 71 4.66 22.32 11.10
N TYR A 72 4.26 21.85 9.92
CA TYR A 72 3.08 21.01 9.72
C TYR A 72 3.45 19.71 9.03
N VAL A 73 2.88 18.60 9.50
CA VAL A 73 2.88 17.34 8.76
C VAL A 73 1.90 17.48 7.61
N ILE A 74 2.36 17.36 6.36
CA ILE A 74 1.51 17.58 5.17
C ILE A 74 0.55 16.42 4.91
N PHE A 75 0.87 15.24 5.41
CA PHE A 75 0.14 14.02 5.14
C PHE A 75 -1.27 14.00 5.78
N PRO A 76 -2.22 13.26 5.19
CA PRO A 76 -3.55 13.07 5.75
C PRO A 76 -3.55 12.53 7.20
N PRO A 77 -4.56 12.85 8.02
CA PRO A 77 -4.48 12.67 9.47
C PRO A 77 -4.80 11.26 9.98
N LEU A 78 -5.44 10.37 9.21
CA LEU A 78 -5.90 9.08 9.75
C LEU A 78 -4.77 8.21 10.32
N PRO A 79 -3.59 8.08 9.70
CA PRO A 79 -2.51 7.28 10.30
C PRO A 79 -2.11 7.81 11.69
N ALA A 80 -2.09 9.14 11.89
CA ALA A 80 -1.85 9.73 13.21
C ALA A 80 -2.96 9.38 14.21
N LEU A 81 -4.23 9.41 13.78
CA LEU A 81 -5.35 8.99 14.63
C LEU A 81 -5.29 7.51 15.02
N VAL A 82 -4.77 6.63 14.15
CA VAL A 82 -4.55 5.21 14.47
C VAL A 82 -3.41 5.04 15.48
N ALA A 83 -2.36 5.85 15.40
CA ALA A 83 -1.26 5.85 16.37
C ALA A 83 -1.61 6.54 17.70
N LEU A 84 -2.64 7.42 17.70
CA LEU A 84 -3.02 8.30 18.81
C LEU A 84 -3.17 7.58 20.16
N PRO A 85 -3.85 6.42 20.28
CA PRO A 85 -3.99 5.75 21.59
C PRO A 85 -2.65 5.29 22.16
N PHE A 86 -1.71 4.88 21.30
CA PHE A 86 -0.39 4.44 21.72
C PHE A 86 0.48 5.63 22.11
N VAL A 87 0.44 6.71 21.34
CA VAL A 87 1.13 7.95 21.67
C VAL A 87 0.60 8.56 22.97
N ALA A 88 -0.70 8.46 23.25
CA ALA A 88 -1.26 8.91 24.52
C ALA A 88 -0.72 8.14 25.75
N VAL A 89 -0.39 6.85 25.59
CA VAL A 89 0.13 6.00 26.67
C VAL A 89 1.64 6.14 26.82
N PHE A 90 2.38 6.15 25.71
CA PHE A 90 3.85 6.09 25.72
C PHE A 90 4.54 7.44 25.48
N GLY A 91 3.77 8.47 25.09
CA GLY A 91 4.30 9.75 24.63
C GLY A 91 4.98 9.67 23.26
N PHE A 92 5.36 10.82 22.71
CA PHE A 92 6.23 10.94 21.53
C PHE A 92 7.46 11.77 21.90
N PRO A 93 8.70 11.32 21.58
CA PRO A 93 9.08 10.18 20.73
C PRO A 93 9.17 8.83 21.50
N GLY A 94 8.53 8.70 22.66
CA GLY A 94 8.56 7.47 23.47
C GLY A 94 7.96 6.23 22.79
N PHE A 95 6.93 6.41 21.98
CA PHE A 95 6.32 5.32 21.19
C PHE A 95 7.22 4.89 20.02
N LYS A 96 7.68 3.63 20.06
CA LYS A 96 8.56 2.98 19.05
C LYS A 96 7.94 1.73 18.45
N GLY A 97 6.61 1.70 18.30
CA GLY A 97 5.87 0.51 17.91
C GLY A 97 5.29 0.56 16.50
N PHE A 98 5.77 1.42 15.61
CA PHE A 98 5.13 1.64 14.30
C PHE A 98 5.22 0.41 13.40
N VAL A 99 6.36 -0.28 13.39
CA VAL A 99 6.52 -1.54 12.64
C VAL A 99 5.60 -2.63 13.20
N LEU A 100 5.55 -2.80 14.53
CA LEU A 100 4.68 -3.80 15.16
C LEU A 100 3.19 -3.49 14.96
N LEU A 101 2.82 -2.20 15.02
CA LEU A 101 1.47 -1.75 14.73
C LEU A 101 1.12 -2.02 13.26
N ALA A 102 2.01 -1.71 12.31
CA ALA A 102 1.83 -2.05 10.91
C ALA A 102 1.71 -3.57 10.67
N MET A 103 2.46 -4.39 11.41
CA MET A 103 2.30 -5.85 11.37
C MET A 103 0.89 -6.29 11.82
N ALA A 104 0.37 -5.69 12.90
CA ALA A 104 -0.98 -5.98 13.36
C ALA A 104 -2.05 -5.56 12.33
N LEU A 105 -1.89 -4.37 11.71
CA LEU A 105 -2.76 -3.91 10.62
C LEU A 105 -2.67 -4.84 9.39
N GLY A 106 -1.46 -5.33 9.08
CA GLY A 106 -1.22 -6.33 8.04
C GLY A 106 -1.95 -7.63 8.34
N ALA A 107 -1.87 -8.14 9.58
CA ALA A 107 -2.58 -9.35 9.99
C ALA A 107 -4.11 -9.21 9.87
N ILE A 108 -4.69 -8.06 10.25
CA ILE A 108 -6.12 -7.77 10.07
C ILE A 108 -6.46 -7.71 8.57
N SER A 109 -5.59 -7.14 7.74
CA SER A 109 -5.76 -7.11 6.28
C SER A 109 -5.78 -8.53 5.71
N LEU A 110 -4.85 -9.39 6.11
CA LEU A 110 -4.79 -10.78 5.68
C LEU A 110 -6.00 -11.59 6.16
N TRP A 111 -6.50 -11.33 7.37
CA TRP A 111 -7.77 -11.90 7.82
C TRP A 111 -8.92 -11.50 6.89
N ALA A 112 -9.04 -10.21 6.56
CA ALA A 112 -10.08 -9.72 5.66
C ALA A 112 -9.95 -10.34 4.25
N TRP A 113 -8.72 -10.48 3.73
CA TRP A 113 -8.45 -11.18 2.47
C TRP A 113 -8.84 -12.65 2.51
N HIS A 114 -8.56 -13.37 3.60
CA HIS A 114 -9.00 -14.75 3.76
C HIS A 114 -10.53 -14.85 3.71
N ARG A 115 -11.26 -13.90 4.32
CA ARG A 115 -12.73 -13.82 4.21
C ARG A 115 -13.20 -13.51 2.78
N ILE A 116 -12.51 -12.63 2.07
CA ILE A 116 -12.79 -12.31 0.66
C ILE A 116 -12.57 -13.54 -0.22
N PHE A 117 -11.46 -14.26 -0.06
CA PHE A 117 -11.13 -15.46 -0.80
C PHE A 117 -12.21 -16.53 -0.64
N ARG A 118 -12.65 -16.78 0.60
CA ARG A 118 -13.77 -17.69 0.86
C ARG A 118 -15.08 -17.23 0.22
N ALA A 119 -15.36 -15.93 0.17
CA ALA A 119 -16.56 -15.38 -0.47
C ALA A 119 -16.48 -15.37 -2.01
N LEU A 120 -15.29 -15.57 -2.58
CA LEU A 120 -15.03 -15.72 -4.01
C LEU A 120 -14.78 -17.20 -4.40
N ASP A 121 -15.15 -18.14 -3.52
CA ASP A 121 -15.00 -19.58 -3.72
C ASP A 121 -13.56 -19.98 -4.10
N VAL A 122 -12.57 -19.35 -3.46
CA VAL A 122 -11.16 -19.75 -3.55
C VAL A 122 -10.95 -20.96 -2.66
N GLU A 123 -10.34 -22.01 -3.21
CA GLU A 123 -9.99 -23.21 -2.43
C GLU A 123 -8.92 -22.88 -1.38
N GLU A 124 -8.99 -23.55 -0.22
CA GLU A 124 -8.11 -23.25 0.91
C GLU A 124 -6.60 -23.30 0.57
N PRO A 125 -6.10 -24.29 -0.20
CA PRO A 125 -4.67 -24.32 -0.57
C PRO A 125 -4.24 -23.08 -1.37
N ASP A 126 -5.04 -22.66 -2.36
CA ASP A 126 -4.77 -21.46 -3.15
C ASP A 126 -4.93 -20.19 -2.31
N ALA A 127 -5.90 -20.16 -1.40
CA ALA A 127 -6.10 -19.05 -0.48
C ALA A 127 -4.85 -18.83 0.40
N LEU A 128 -4.24 -19.89 0.93
CA LEU A 128 -3.00 -19.81 1.71
C LEU A 128 -1.83 -19.28 0.88
N TRP A 129 -1.68 -19.74 -0.37
CA TRP A 129 -0.67 -19.22 -1.28
C TRP A 129 -0.89 -17.74 -1.61
N LEU A 130 -2.13 -17.31 -1.85
CA LEU A 130 -2.47 -15.91 -2.09
C LEU A 130 -2.26 -15.03 -0.85
N LEU A 131 -2.55 -15.53 0.35
CA LEU A 131 -2.25 -14.82 1.59
C LEU A 131 -0.73 -14.64 1.77
N ALA A 132 0.05 -15.70 1.53
CA ALA A 132 1.50 -15.61 1.53
C ALA A 132 2.01 -14.64 0.44
N ALA A 133 1.36 -14.63 -0.72
CA ALA A 133 1.68 -13.72 -1.82
C ALA A 133 1.49 -12.26 -1.42
N ILE A 134 0.34 -11.93 -0.83
CA ILE A 134 0.04 -10.57 -0.33
C ILE A 134 1.01 -10.20 0.79
N ALA A 135 1.26 -11.09 1.75
CA ALA A 135 2.07 -10.80 2.92
C ALA A 135 3.56 -10.61 2.59
N PHE A 136 4.12 -11.43 1.70
CA PHE A 136 5.57 -11.61 1.55
C PHE A 136 6.08 -11.48 0.11
N ALA A 137 5.23 -11.68 -0.89
CA ALA A 137 5.56 -11.54 -2.31
C ALA A 137 4.86 -10.34 -2.96
N SER A 138 4.61 -9.29 -2.17
CA SER A 138 4.01 -8.03 -2.61
C SER A 138 4.73 -6.85 -1.93
N PRO A 139 4.51 -5.60 -2.39
CA PRO A 139 5.09 -4.43 -1.73
C PRO A 139 4.70 -4.30 -0.25
N LEU A 140 3.64 -4.97 0.21
CA LEU A 140 3.18 -4.91 1.61
C LEU A 140 4.27 -5.33 2.61
N PHE A 141 5.13 -6.29 2.25
CA PHE A 141 6.22 -6.72 3.11
C PHE A 141 7.18 -5.57 3.42
N GLN A 142 7.76 -4.95 2.38
CA GLN A 142 8.71 -3.84 2.56
C GLN A 142 8.04 -2.63 3.19
N VAL A 143 6.77 -2.38 2.86
CA VAL A 143 5.99 -1.32 3.49
C VAL A 143 5.80 -1.55 4.98
N THR A 144 5.57 -2.79 5.40
CA THR A 144 5.47 -3.13 6.83
C THR A 144 6.84 -3.04 7.51
N LEU A 145 7.90 -3.53 6.86
CA LEU A 145 9.28 -3.50 7.39
C LEU A 145 9.79 -2.09 7.64
N ARG A 146 9.32 -1.12 6.84
CA ARG A 146 9.74 0.28 6.88
C ARG A 146 8.69 1.21 7.50
N ALA A 147 7.69 0.66 8.18
CA ALA A 147 6.58 1.43 8.73
C ALA A 147 6.99 2.41 9.84
N GLU A 148 8.24 2.41 10.32
CA GLU A 148 8.79 3.52 11.09
C GLU A 148 8.75 4.85 10.31
N GLY A 149 8.77 4.80 8.97
CA GLY A 149 8.70 5.98 8.12
C GLY A 149 7.26 6.43 7.82
N VAL A 150 7.02 7.74 7.79
CA VAL A 150 5.70 8.36 7.60
C VAL A 150 4.92 7.78 6.42
N TRP A 151 5.59 7.70 5.28
CA TRP A 151 5.09 7.21 4.01
C TRP A 151 4.58 5.77 4.05
N PHE A 152 5.34 4.90 4.73
CA PHE A 152 5.10 3.47 4.77
C PHE A 152 3.99 3.13 5.75
N TYR A 153 4.01 3.78 6.92
CA TYR A 153 2.93 3.66 7.88
C TYR A 153 1.59 4.08 7.28
N ALA A 154 1.54 5.23 6.59
CA ALA A 154 0.34 5.68 5.88
C ALA A 154 -0.14 4.67 4.83
N GLN A 155 0.78 4.02 4.14
CA GLN A 155 0.47 2.97 3.16
C GLN A 155 -0.09 1.71 3.83
N SER A 156 0.43 1.28 4.98
CA SER A 156 -0.11 0.14 5.75
C SER A 156 -1.54 0.40 6.24
N VAL A 157 -1.81 1.58 6.81
CA VAL A 157 -3.18 1.96 7.22
C VAL A 157 -4.09 2.03 6.00
N GLY A 158 -3.65 2.69 4.93
CA GLY A 158 -4.41 2.80 3.68
C GLY A 158 -4.76 1.46 3.07
N PHE A 159 -3.80 0.52 3.02
CA PHE A 159 -4.02 -0.83 2.49
C PHE A 159 -5.08 -1.61 3.28
N LEU A 160 -5.08 -1.50 4.61
CA LEU A 160 -6.13 -2.08 5.45
C LEU A 160 -7.49 -1.48 5.09
N MET A 161 -7.59 -0.14 5.02
CA MET A 161 -8.86 0.53 4.72
C MET A 161 -9.39 0.16 3.32
N THR A 162 -8.54 0.12 2.29
CA THR A 162 -8.95 -0.33 0.95
C THR A 162 -9.37 -1.80 0.95
N THR A 163 -8.68 -2.66 1.70
CA THR A 163 -9.05 -4.08 1.85
C THR A 163 -10.41 -4.24 2.55
N LEU A 164 -10.64 -3.50 3.63
CA LEU A 164 -11.91 -3.51 4.37
C LEU A 164 -13.07 -2.97 3.52
N SER A 165 -12.81 -2.02 2.61
CA SER A 165 -13.82 -1.55 1.66
C SER A 165 -14.29 -2.66 0.71
N LEU A 166 -13.36 -3.49 0.21
CA LEU A 166 -13.66 -4.66 -0.62
C LEU A 166 -14.39 -5.74 0.19
N TRP A 167 -13.90 -6.02 1.39
CA TRP A 167 -14.55 -6.95 2.33
C TRP A 167 -15.99 -6.54 2.63
N ALA A 168 -16.26 -5.24 2.81
CA ALA A 168 -17.59 -4.72 3.06
C ALA A 168 -18.56 -4.99 1.89
N VAL A 169 -18.10 -4.86 0.64
CA VAL A 169 -18.93 -5.18 -0.53
C VAL A 169 -19.07 -6.68 -0.72
N ILE A 170 -17.95 -7.42 -0.73
CA ILE A 170 -17.92 -8.84 -1.10
C ILE A 170 -18.52 -9.72 0.00
N CYS A 171 -18.10 -9.51 1.26
CA CYS A 171 -18.47 -10.38 2.38
C CYS A 171 -19.70 -9.87 3.15
N ARG A 172 -19.92 -8.55 3.17
CA ARG A 172 -21.03 -7.94 3.93
C ARG A 172 -22.16 -7.39 3.05
N ARG A 173 -21.97 -7.32 1.73
CA ARG A 173 -22.94 -6.72 0.78
C ARG A 173 -23.40 -5.33 1.20
N SER A 174 -22.48 -4.53 1.78
CA SER A 174 -22.79 -3.24 2.39
C SER A 174 -21.98 -2.12 1.74
N LEU A 175 -22.61 -1.40 0.82
CA LEU A 175 -22.05 -0.16 0.26
C LEU A 175 -21.83 0.93 1.32
N PRO A 176 -22.71 1.16 2.31
CA PRO A 176 -22.45 2.17 3.35
C PRO A 176 -21.16 1.89 4.14
N LEU A 177 -20.95 0.63 4.52
CA LEU A 177 -19.72 0.22 5.21
C LEU A 177 -18.48 0.34 4.30
N ALA A 178 -18.64 0.03 3.01
CA ALA A 178 -17.57 0.24 2.04
C ALA A 178 -17.22 1.73 1.88
N GLY A 179 -18.24 2.61 1.85
CA GLY A 179 -18.07 4.06 1.82
C GLY A 179 -17.34 4.59 3.05
N LEU A 180 -17.63 4.06 4.24
CA LEU A 180 -16.87 4.38 5.46
C LEU A 180 -15.39 4.04 5.31
N PHE A 181 -15.06 2.82 4.85
CA PHE A 181 -13.68 2.43 4.68
C PHE A 181 -12.97 3.17 3.53
N VAL A 182 -13.68 3.56 2.46
CA VAL A 182 -13.13 4.46 1.43
C VAL A 182 -12.83 5.84 2.02
N ALA A 183 -13.74 6.40 2.83
CA ALA A 183 -13.54 7.69 3.48
C ALA A 183 -12.30 7.68 4.39
N LEU A 184 -12.13 6.61 5.16
CA LEU A 184 -10.94 6.38 5.97
C LEU A 184 -9.68 6.20 5.11
N ALA A 185 -9.76 5.39 4.05
CA ALA A 185 -8.65 5.21 3.11
C ALA A 185 -8.20 6.54 2.47
N PHE A 186 -9.15 7.42 2.12
CA PHE A 186 -8.88 8.75 1.59
C PHE A 186 -8.08 9.62 2.57
N LEU A 187 -8.39 9.53 3.86
CA LEU A 187 -7.67 10.19 4.95
C LEU A 187 -6.31 9.53 5.31
N CYS A 188 -5.90 8.50 4.56
CA CYS A 188 -4.51 8.03 4.49
C CYS A 188 -3.88 8.39 3.14
N ARG A 189 -4.60 8.11 2.05
CA ARG A 189 -4.13 8.13 0.67
C ARG A 189 -5.25 8.59 -0.25
N GLN A 190 -5.09 9.79 -0.82
CA GLN A 190 -6.14 10.48 -1.56
C GLN A 190 -6.64 9.71 -2.80
N MET A 191 -5.79 8.87 -3.41
CA MET A 191 -6.16 8.05 -4.57
C MET A 191 -7.31 7.06 -4.28
N ALA A 192 -7.58 6.76 -3.00
CA ALA A 192 -8.72 5.93 -2.62
C ALA A 192 -10.07 6.52 -3.05
N ILE A 193 -10.14 7.82 -3.37
CA ILE A 193 -11.37 8.48 -3.85
C ILE A 193 -11.94 7.85 -5.13
N PHE A 194 -11.13 7.12 -5.90
CA PHE A 194 -11.58 6.43 -7.12
C PHE A 194 -12.20 5.05 -6.88
N TYR A 195 -12.04 4.46 -5.68
CA TYR A 195 -12.61 3.15 -5.33
C TYR A 195 -14.14 3.04 -5.46
N PRO A 196 -14.96 4.06 -5.10
CA PRO A 196 -16.41 3.98 -5.18
C PRO A 196 -16.94 3.52 -6.53
N LEU A 197 -16.28 3.90 -7.63
CA LEU A 197 -16.66 3.46 -8.98
C LEU A 197 -16.58 1.93 -9.09
N PHE A 198 -15.43 1.35 -8.74
CA PHE A 198 -15.26 -0.10 -8.77
C PHE A 198 -16.19 -0.81 -7.80
N LEU A 199 -16.32 -0.30 -6.56
CA LEU A 199 -17.15 -0.90 -5.51
C LEU A 199 -18.64 -0.91 -5.89
N LEU A 200 -19.14 0.14 -6.54
CA LEU A 200 -20.51 0.21 -7.03
C LEU A 200 -20.77 -0.86 -8.09
N LEU A 201 -19.89 -0.97 -9.09
CA LEU A 201 -20.04 -1.94 -10.20
C LEU A 201 -19.81 -3.38 -9.73
N LEU A 202 -18.98 -3.57 -8.71
CA LEU A 202 -18.78 -4.83 -7.99
C LEU A 202 -20.05 -5.25 -7.22
N ALA A 203 -20.79 -4.30 -6.65
CA ALA A 203 -22.01 -4.57 -5.88
C ALA A 203 -23.26 -4.83 -6.75
N LEU A 204 -23.24 -4.49 -8.04
CA LEU A 204 -24.41 -4.66 -8.91
C LEU A 204 -24.76 -6.15 -9.12
N PRO A 205 -26.05 -6.55 -8.99
CA PRO A 205 -26.54 -7.88 -9.35
C PRO A 205 -26.41 -8.17 -10.85
N ARG A 206 -25.94 -9.37 -11.23
CA ARG A 206 -25.60 -9.71 -12.63
C ARG A 206 -26.79 -9.82 -13.59
N HIS A 207 -27.99 -10.13 -13.09
CA HIS A 207 -29.13 -10.55 -13.91
C HIS A 207 -30.39 -9.69 -13.71
N GLU A 208 -30.29 -8.54 -13.04
CA GLU A 208 -31.43 -7.65 -12.81
C GLU A 208 -31.52 -6.54 -13.85
N GLY A 209 -32.75 -6.07 -14.12
CA GLY A 209 -33.01 -4.95 -15.00
C GLY A 209 -32.49 -3.62 -14.41
N TRP A 210 -31.91 -2.77 -15.24
CA TRP A 210 -31.20 -1.55 -14.81
C TRP A 210 -32.04 -0.61 -13.91
N ARG A 211 -33.35 -0.51 -14.16
CA ARG A 211 -34.25 0.38 -13.39
C ARG A 211 -34.47 -0.09 -11.96
N GLU A 212 -34.63 -1.39 -11.77
CA GLU A 212 -34.87 -1.99 -10.45
C GLU A 212 -33.58 -1.96 -9.63
N THR A 213 -32.46 -2.30 -10.25
CA THR A 213 -31.12 -2.17 -9.66
C THR A 213 -30.81 -0.72 -9.26
N ALA A 214 -31.09 0.27 -10.12
CA ALA A 214 -30.84 1.67 -9.81
C ALA A 214 -31.66 2.16 -8.60
N ARG A 215 -32.95 1.79 -8.52
CA ARG A 215 -33.81 2.17 -7.39
C ARG A 215 -33.36 1.50 -6.09
N GLY A 216 -33.00 0.21 -6.14
CA GLY A 216 -32.51 -0.53 -4.98
C GLY A 216 -31.19 -0.01 -4.42
N LEU A 217 -30.35 0.59 -5.27
CA LEU A 217 -29.02 1.08 -4.88
C LEU A 217 -28.97 2.54 -4.49
N MET A 218 -30.01 3.34 -4.79
CA MET A 218 -30.01 4.76 -4.47
C MET A 218 -29.77 5.02 -2.97
N ARG A 219 -30.51 4.36 -2.08
CA ARG A 219 -30.31 4.51 -0.63
C ARG A 219 -28.92 4.02 -0.17
N PRO A 220 -28.46 2.80 -0.50
CA PRO A 220 -27.10 2.37 -0.17
C PRO A 220 -25.98 3.29 -0.68
N VAL A 221 -26.11 3.82 -1.90
CA VAL A 221 -25.12 4.74 -2.49
C VAL A 221 -25.11 6.08 -1.78
N LEU A 222 -26.29 6.65 -1.50
CA LEU A 222 -26.39 7.89 -0.72
C LEU A 222 -25.77 7.73 0.67
N LEU A 223 -26.09 6.62 1.36
CA LEU A 223 -25.52 6.31 2.67
C LEU A 223 -24.00 6.05 2.62
N ALA A 224 -23.48 5.47 1.52
CA ALA A 224 -22.04 5.33 1.30
C ALA A 224 -21.36 6.67 1.00
N GLY A 225 -22.06 7.60 0.36
CA GLY A 225 -21.57 8.94 0.06
C GLY A 225 -21.42 9.82 1.31
N ILE A 226 -22.22 9.62 2.35
CA ILE A 226 -22.16 10.40 3.60
C ILE A 226 -20.76 10.38 4.23
N PRO A 227 -20.16 9.22 4.60
CA PRO A 227 -18.84 9.22 5.20
C PRO A 227 -17.75 9.77 4.27
N VAL A 228 -17.85 9.54 2.95
CA VAL A 228 -16.90 10.07 1.96
C VAL A 228 -16.98 11.60 1.92
N ALA A 229 -18.18 12.17 1.89
CA ALA A 229 -18.39 13.61 1.95
C ALA A 229 -17.88 14.21 3.27
N ILE A 230 -18.13 13.55 4.40
CA ILE A 230 -17.59 13.98 5.71
C ILE A 230 -16.06 13.98 5.70
N ALA A 231 -15.42 12.94 5.17
CA ALA A 231 -13.96 12.89 5.07
C ALA A 231 -13.39 13.99 4.15
N LEU A 232 -14.04 14.27 3.01
CA LEU A 232 -13.66 15.37 2.13
C LEU A 232 -13.77 16.73 2.84
N LEU A 233 -14.91 16.98 3.50
CA LEU A 233 -15.13 18.21 4.25
C LEU A 233 -14.14 18.35 5.42
N ALA A 234 -13.87 17.28 6.15
CA ALA A 234 -12.89 17.25 7.22
C ALA A 234 -11.48 17.54 6.69
N TYR A 235 -11.10 16.97 5.54
CA TYR A 235 -9.81 17.22 4.91
C TYR A 235 -9.67 18.67 4.45
N VAL A 236 -10.71 19.23 3.83
CA VAL A 236 -10.75 20.63 3.42
C VAL A 236 -10.68 21.59 4.61
N ALA A 237 -11.46 21.32 5.66
CA ALA A 237 -11.43 22.11 6.89
C ALA A 237 -10.06 22.01 7.59
N TYR A 238 -9.46 20.82 7.60
CA TYR A 238 -8.13 20.58 8.14
C TYR A 238 -7.03 21.34 7.37
N ASN A 239 -7.14 21.42 6.04
CA ASN A 239 -6.26 22.24 5.21
C ASN A 239 -6.44 23.73 5.49
N TYR A 240 -7.68 24.21 5.53
CA TYR A 240 -7.98 25.61 5.85
C TYR A 240 -7.46 26.01 7.23
N ALA A 241 -7.60 25.14 8.23
CA ALA A 241 -7.09 25.40 9.59
C ALA A 241 -5.56 25.46 9.66
N ARG A 242 -4.84 24.74 8.78
CA ARG A 242 -3.36 24.73 8.76
C ARG A 242 -2.76 25.83 7.90
N PHE A 243 -3.39 26.12 6.75
CA PHE A 243 -2.78 26.93 5.68
C PHE A 243 -3.63 28.13 5.25
N GLY A 244 -4.82 28.33 5.84
CA GLY A 244 -5.73 29.41 5.48
C GLY A 244 -6.44 29.25 4.13
N SER A 245 -6.27 28.10 3.45
CA SER A 245 -6.88 27.80 2.16
C SER A 245 -7.41 26.37 2.12
N PRO A 246 -8.63 26.13 1.58
CA PRO A 246 -9.23 24.80 1.52
C PRO A 246 -8.50 23.83 0.58
N THR A 247 -7.81 24.35 -0.44
CA THR A 247 -7.12 23.57 -1.46
C THR A 247 -5.62 23.45 -1.22
N GLU A 248 -5.08 24.17 -0.24
CA GLU A 248 -3.66 24.12 0.09
C GLU A 248 -3.37 22.89 0.95
N THR A 249 -2.50 22.01 0.45
CA THR A 249 -2.20 20.72 1.07
C THR A 249 -0.92 20.75 1.91
N GLY A 250 -0.12 21.82 1.77
CA GLY A 250 1.17 22.02 2.41
C GLY A 250 2.35 21.68 1.51
N TYR A 251 2.13 21.04 0.35
CA TYR A 251 3.22 20.67 -0.56
C TYR A 251 4.00 21.87 -1.09
N ALA A 252 3.35 23.03 -1.28
CA ALA A 252 4.00 24.27 -1.70
C ALA A 252 4.97 24.84 -0.64
N PHE A 253 4.81 24.41 0.61
CA PHE A 253 5.58 24.89 1.76
C PHE A 253 6.55 23.85 2.31
N ILE A 254 6.74 22.72 1.62
CA ILE A 254 7.71 21.70 2.07
C ILE A 254 9.07 22.36 2.25
N HIS A 255 9.67 22.12 3.42
CA HIS A 255 10.97 22.66 3.76
C HIS A 255 11.89 21.54 4.23
N ASN A 256 12.73 21.04 3.32
CA ASN A 256 13.71 19.99 3.57
C ASN A 256 15.13 20.59 3.49
N PRO A 257 15.59 21.33 4.52
CA PRO A 257 16.88 22.02 4.49
C PRO A 257 18.03 21.03 4.28
N GLY A 258 18.95 21.36 3.36
CA GLY A 258 20.11 20.52 3.04
C GLY A 258 19.84 19.32 2.14
N SER A 259 18.59 19.11 1.68
CA SER A 259 18.29 18.06 0.69
C SER A 259 18.74 18.50 -0.70
N ALA A 260 19.67 17.74 -1.31
CA ALA A 260 20.15 17.95 -2.69
C ALA A 260 19.83 16.78 -3.62
N GLY A 261 18.99 15.84 -3.16
CA GLY A 261 18.61 14.65 -3.92
C GLY A 261 17.80 14.98 -5.18
N PHE A 262 17.75 14.03 -6.12
CA PHE A 262 16.98 14.23 -7.36
C PHE A 262 15.48 14.46 -7.09
N ILE A 263 14.91 13.88 -6.04
CA ILE A 263 13.50 14.10 -5.63
C ILE A 263 13.27 15.57 -5.30
N TRP A 264 14.20 16.19 -4.56
CA TRP A 264 14.08 17.59 -4.18
C TRP A 264 14.08 18.49 -5.42
N ARG A 265 15.03 18.27 -6.34
CA ARG A 265 15.07 18.97 -7.63
C ARG A 265 13.80 18.77 -8.46
N ARG A 266 13.24 17.55 -8.48
CA ARG A 266 11.94 17.29 -9.13
C ARG A 266 10.84 18.16 -8.52
N ILE A 267 10.73 18.24 -7.21
CA ILE A 267 9.70 19.04 -6.53
C ILE A 267 9.89 20.54 -6.82
N THR A 268 11.11 21.06 -6.73
CA THR A 268 11.37 22.51 -6.80
C THR A 268 11.54 23.07 -8.20
N GLU A 269 12.04 22.29 -9.15
CA GLU A 269 12.39 22.77 -10.51
C GLU A 269 11.37 22.31 -11.57
N VAL A 270 10.73 21.15 -11.38
CA VAL A 270 9.83 20.54 -12.38
C VAL A 270 8.38 20.52 -11.89
N GLY A 271 8.16 20.29 -10.59
CA GLY A 271 6.86 20.23 -9.94
C GLY A 271 6.43 18.82 -9.53
N LEU A 272 5.33 18.75 -8.77
CA LEU A 272 4.77 17.52 -8.19
C LEU A 272 4.35 16.50 -9.25
N PHE A 273 3.79 16.98 -10.36
CA PHE A 273 3.35 16.18 -11.48
C PHE A 273 3.96 16.70 -12.78
N SER A 274 4.58 15.81 -13.57
CA SER A 274 5.15 16.15 -14.87
C SER A 274 5.18 14.95 -15.80
N ARG A 275 5.05 15.23 -17.11
CA ARG A 275 5.24 14.23 -18.17
C ARG A 275 6.65 13.66 -18.20
N ASP A 276 7.63 14.41 -17.71
CA ASP A 276 9.04 14.03 -17.73
C ASP A 276 9.32 12.81 -16.83
N TYR A 277 8.42 12.51 -15.89
CA TYR A 277 8.53 11.36 -15.02
C TYR A 277 7.98 10.07 -15.63
N VAL A 278 7.15 10.16 -16.68
CA VAL A 278 6.37 9.02 -17.19
C VAL A 278 7.28 7.87 -17.63
N LEU A 279 8.32 8.16 -18.41
CA LEU A 279 9.24 7.12 -18.89
C LEU A 279 9.95 6.42 -17.73
N PHE A 280 10.55 7.19 -16.82
CA PHE A 280 11.23 6.66 -15.65
C PHE A 280 10.27 5.81 -14.80
N ASN A 281 9.10 6.36 -14.46
CA ASN A 281 8.11 5.70 -13.62
C ASN A 281 7.57 4.41 -14.26
N ALA A 282 7.36 4.38 -15.58
CA ALA A 282 6.89 3.22 -16.31
C ALA A 282 7.95 2.10 -16.37
N LEU A 283 9.21 2.45 -16.64
CA LEU A 283 10.31 1.48 -16.63
C LEU A 283 10.45 0.83 -15.24
N TYR A 284 10.40 1.63 -14.17
CA TYR A 284 10.46 1.12 -12.80
C TYR A 284 9.22 0.34 -12.37
N LEU A 285 8.05 0.60 -12.96
CA LEU A 285 6.84 -0.15 -12.65
C LEU A 285 6.82 -1.53 -13.33
N PHE A 286 7.27 -1.61 -14.58
CA PHE A 286 7.06 -2.79 -15.42
C PHE A 286 8.32 -3.61 -15.72
N LEU A 287 9.49 -2.98 -15.83
CA LEU A 287 10.67 -3.61 -16.42
C LEU A 287 11.89 -3.69 -15.50
N GLN A 288 12.02 -2.77 -14.53
CA GLN A 288 13.20 -2.68 -13.69
C GLN A 288 13.43 -3.98 -12.90
N GLY A 289 14.65 -4.51 -12.95
CA GLY A 289 15.08 -5.64 -12.14
C GLY A 289 15.56 -5.22 -10.75
N ILE A 290 15.97 -6.21 -9.95
CA ILE A 290 16.69 -5.95 -8.70
C ILE A 290 18.06 -5.39 -9.06
N HIS A 291 18.36 -4.14 -8.67
CA HIS A 291 19.62 -3.48 -8.99
C HIS A 291 20.43 -3.20 -7.71
N PHE A 292 21.49 -3.98 -7.52
CA PHE A 292 22.49 -3.74 -6.50
C PHE A 292 23.58 -2.82 -7.04
N GLU A 293 23.97 -1.83 -6.25
CA GLU A 293 25.00 -0.87 -6.61
C GLU A 293 26.36 -1.39 -6.11
N PHE A 294 27.30 -1.56 -7.03
CA PHE A 294 28.66 -1.94 -6.72
C PHE A 294 29.61 -0.76 -6.92
N GLY A 295 30.65 -0.69 -6.08
CA GLY A 295 31.66 0.36 -6.08
C GLY A 295 33.06 -0.18 -5.75
N GLY A 296 33.93 0.74 -5.35
CA GLY A 296 35.35 0.49 -5.12
C GLY A 296 36.17 0.41 -6.42
N PRO A 297 37.53 0.33 -6.33
CA PRO A 297 38.42 0.39 -7.49
C PRO A 297 38.18 -0.70 -8.54
N TYR A 298 37.57 -1.82 -8.14
CA TYR A 298 37.33 -2.98 -9.01
C TYR A 298 35.84 -3.25 -9.26
N LEU A 299 34.93 -2.40 -8.79
CA LEU A 299 33.48 -2.60 -8.91
C LEU A 299 32.97 -3.93 -8.32
N THR A 300 33.61 -4.42 -7.25
CA THR A 300 33.25 -5.69 -6.58
C THR A 300 32.67 -5.51 -5.19
N GLN A 301 32.64 -4.27 -4.68
CA GLN A 301 32.15 -3.98 -3.34
C GLN A 301 30.68 -3.57 -3.42
N LEU A 302 29.80 -4.29 -2.73
CA LEU A 302 28.40 -3.92 -2.64
C LEU A 302 28.27 -2.65 -1.79
N THR A 303 27.91 -1.53 -2.42
CA THR A 303 27.85 -0.20 -1.79
C THR A 303 26.43 0.31 -1.57
N GLY A 304 25.45 -0.26 -2.27
CA GLY A 304 24.07 0.21 -2.22
C GLY A 304 23.09 -0.73 -2.90
N ILE A 305 21.82 -0.32 -2.87
CA ILE A 305 20.75 -0.89 -3.67
C ILE A 305 19.97 0.28 -4.26
N ASP A 306 19.52 0.13 -5.50
CA ASP A 306 18.68 1.14 -6.13
C ASP A 306 17.41 1.35 -5.28
N ARG A 307 17.33 2.55 -4.71
CA ARG A 307 16.22 2.93 -3.84
C ARG A 307 14.99 3.32 -4.62
N SER A 308 14.96 3.18 -5.95
CA SER A 308 13.78 3.41 -6.78
C SER A 308 12.91 2.15 -6.96
N GLY A 309 13.26 1.06 -6.28
CA GLY A 309 12.53 -0.21 -6.31
C GLY A 309 12.71 -1.00 -7.61
N SER A 310 12.05 -2.16 -7.68
CA SER A 310 12.00 -3.06 -8.84
C SER A 310 10.58 -3.13 -9.40
N GLY A 311 10.48 -3.64 -10.63
CA GLY A 311 9.24 -3.86 -11.36
C GLY A 311 8.30 -4.81 -10.63
N LEU A 312 7.00 -4.54 -10.77
CA LEU A 312 5.94 -5.30 -10.08
C LEU A 312 6.00 -6.79 -10.39
N LEU A 313 6.18 -7.16 -11.66
CA LEU A 313 6.20 -8.56 -12.07
C LEU A 313 7.51 -9.27 -11.74
N VAL A 314 8.59 -8.53 -11.41
CA VAL A 314 9.86 -9.13 -10.95
C VAL A 314 9.70 -9.66 -9.52
N MET A 315 9.10 -8.86 -8.64
CA MET A 315 8.94 -9.19 -7.22
C MET A 315 7.62 -9.86 -6.88
N SER A 316 6.61 -9.72 -7.75
CA SER A 316 5.25 -10.25 -7.58
C SER A 316 4.74 -10.94 -8.86
N PRO A 317 5.47 -11.94 -9.42
CA PRO A 317 5.11 -12.55 -10.70
C PRO A 317 3.78 -13.32 -10.65
N TRP A 318 3.27 -13.64 -9.46
CA TRP A 318 1.94 -14.25 -9.30
C TRP A 318 0.81 -13.38 -9.88
N LEU A 319 1.04 -12.07 -10.03
CA LEU A 319 0.12 -11.14 -10.69
C LEU A 319 -0.01 -11.37 -12.20
N LEU A 320 0.87 -12.15 -12.83
CA LEU A 320 0.68 -12.62 -14.20
C LEU A 320 -0.64 -13.41 -14.35
N LEU A 321 -1.12 -14.04 -13.28
CA LEU A 321 -2.39 -14.75 -13.30
C LEU A 321 -3.60 -13.82 -13.48
N ALA A 322 -3.44 -12.50 -13.28
CA ALA A 322 -4.49 -11.52 -13.53
C ALA A 322 -4.86 -11.38 -15.02
N PHE A 323 -4.00 -11.84 -15.94
CA PHE A 323 -4.35 -11.92 -17.38
C PHE A 323 -5.50 -12.90 -17.66
N TYR A 324 -5.83 -13.79 -16.72
CA TYR A 324 -6.97 -14.70 -16.80
C TYR A 324 -8.24 -14.16 -16.12
N ALA A 325 -8.23 -12.88 -15.70
CA ALA A 325 -9.40 -12.25 -15.14
C ALA A 325 -10.59 -12.28 -16.11
N ARG A 326 -11.79 -12.50 -15.59
CA ARG A 326 -13.00 -12.47 -16.38
C ARG A 326 -13.32 -11.05 -16.84
N LEU A 327 -13.51 -10.89 -18.14
CA LEU A 327 -13.92 -9.63 -18.76
C LEU A 327 -15.43 -9.40 -18.56
N ASP A 328 -15.80 -8.80 -17.44
CA ASP A 328 -17.16 -8.33 -17.16
C ASP A 328 -17.20 -6.83 -16.83
N ARG A 329 -18.38 -6.28 -16.54
CA ARG A 329 -18.52 -4.85 -16.21
C ARG A 329 -17.69 -4.41 -14.99
N ALA A 330 -17.46 -5.31 -14.04
CA ALA A 330 -16.65 -4.98 -12.87
C ALA A 330 -15.16 -5.05 -13.21
N PHE A 331 -14.75 -5.91 -14.13
CA PHE A 331 -13.43 -5.82 -14.75
C PHE A 331 -13.22 -4.48 -15.43
N ALA A 332 -14.16 -4.02 -16.28
CA ALA A 332 -14.03 -2.73 -16.94
C ALA A 332 -13.90 -1.57 -15.93
N ALA A 333 -14.74 -1.55 -14.88
CA ALA A 333 -14.67 -0.55 -13.83
C ALA A 333 -13.36 -0.62 -13.02
N GLY A 334 -12.94 -1.83 -12.64
CA GLY A 334 -11.71 -2.03 -11.89
C GLY A 334 -10.46 -1.67 -12.71
N ALA A 335 -10.41 -2.08 -13.97
CA ALA A 335 -9.34 -1.72 -14.91
C ALA A 335 -9.28 -0.20 -15.14
N LEU A 336 -10.42 0.47 -15.25
CA LEU A 336 -10.48 1.93 -15.35
C LEU A 336 -9.94 2.61 -14.07
N VAL A 337 -10.36 2.16 -12.88
CA VAL A 337 -9.85 2.71 -11.61
C VAL A 337 -8.35 2.46 -11.46
N ILE A 338 -7.86 1.25 -11.77
CA ILE A 338 -6.43 0.93 -11.79
C ILE A 338 -5.70 1.85 -12.76
N ALA A 339 -6.21 2.03 -13.99
CA ALA A 339 -5.61 2.87 -15.01
C ALA A 339 -5.54 4.35 -14.58
N ILE A 340 -6.57 4.86 -13.89
CA ILE A 340 -6.57 6.23 -13.35
C ILE A 340 -5.51 6.38 -12.26
N ILE A 341 -5.51 5.49 -11.25
CA ILE A 341 -4.58 5.60 -10.12
C ILE A 341 -3.13 5.40 -10.59
N ALA A 342 -2.87 4.33 -11.34
CA ALA A 342 -1.56 4.04 -11.90
C ALA A 342 -1.13 5.15 -12.87
N GLY A 343 -2.03 5.61 -13.73
CA GLY A 343 -1.81 6.73 -14.65
C GLY A 343 -1.34 7.97 -13.92
N ILE A 344 -2.08 8.46 -12.92
CA ILE A 344 -1.68 9.63 -12.11
C ILE A 344 -0.31 9.40 -11.45
N THR A 345 -0.06 8.19 -10.94
CA THR A 345 1.22 7.83 -10.30
C THR A 345 2.39 7.90 -11.30
N LEU A 346 2.17 7.55 -12.58
CA LEU A 346 3.21 7.66 -13.60
C LEU A 346 3.63 9.12 -13.84
N PHE A 347 2.77 10.10 -13.59
CA PHE A 347 3.14 11.52 -13.67
C PHE A 347 3.68 12.07 -12.36
N TYR A 348 3.78 11.30 -11.27
CA TYR A 348 4.15 11.81 -9.95
C TYR A 348 5.67 11.82 -9.72
N HIS A 349 6.17 12.87 -9.06
CA HIS A 349 7.61 13.12 -8.87
C HIS A 349 8.35 12.02 -8.09
N SER A 350 7.67 11.37 -7.15
CA SER A 350 8.21 10.29 -6.33
C SER A 350 7.59 8.99 -6.77
N ASN A 351 8.23 8.33 -7.73
CA ASN A 351 8.04 6.91 -7.91
C ASN A 351 9.35 6.21 -7.61
N GLY A 352 9.24 5.09 -6.91
CA GLY A 352 10.39 4.30 -6.53
C GLY A 352 11.12 4.75 -5.28
N ALA A 353 11.38 6.04 -5.06
CA ALA A 353 12.24 6.46 -3.95
C ALA A 353 11.50 6.75 -2.62
N ASP A 354 11.94 6.30 -1.45
CA ASP A 354 12.97 5.30 -1.12
C ASP A 354 12.30 3.92 -0.93
N GLN A 355 12.50 2.94 -1.82
CA GLN A 355 11.86 1.61 -1.82
C GLN A 355 12.82 0.56 -2.41
N THR A 356 12.81 -0.68 -1.90
CA THR A 356 13.83 -1.71 -2.24
C THR A 356 13.31 -2.90 -3.03
N ALA A 357 12.02 -3.26 -2.91
CA ALA A 357 11.44 -4.39 -3.64
C ALA A 357 10.54 -3.94 -4.79
N THR A 358 9.32 -3.54 -4.50
CA THR A 358 8.35 -3.13 -5.51
C THR A 358 7.90 -1.71 -5.23
N GLN A 359 7.49 -0.99 -6.28
CA GLN A 359 6.82 0.29 -6.14
C GLN A 359 5.61 0.20 -5.18
N ARG A 360 5.67 0.84 -4.00
CA ARG A 360 4.65 0.82 -2.95
C ARG A 360 3.31 1.41 -3.39
N TYR A 361 3.33 2.36 -4.34
CA TYR A 361 2.12 2.96 -4.90
C TYR A 361 1.23 1.93 -5.61
N THR A 362 1.78 0.77 -5.99
CA THR A 362 0.97 -0.35 -6.50
C THR A 362 -0.08 -0.80 -5.49
N LEU A 363 0.18 -0.69 -4.17
CA LEU A 363 -0.80 -1.02 -3.14
C LEU A 363 -2.06 -0.15 -3.18
N ASP A 364 -2.03 0.99 -3.86
CA ASP A 364 -3.21 1.85 -4.02
C ASP A 364 -4.26 1.22 -4.94
N TRP A 365 -3.87 0.29 -5.81
CA TRP A 365 -4.75 -0.33 -6.78
C TRP A 365 -4.63 -1.86 -6.85
N LEU A 366 -3.60 -2.45 -6.23
CA LEU A 366 -3.39 -3.90 -6.13
C LEU A 366 -4.59 -4.64 -5.52
N PRO A 367 -5.29 -4.14 -4.48
CA PRO A 367 -6.50 -4.78 -3.97
C PRO A 367 -7.58 -5.00 -5.04
N ILE A 368 -7.76 -4.03 -5.94
CA ILE A 368 -8.70 -4.15 -7.06
C ILE A 368 -8.24 -5.27 -8.00
N LEU A 369 -6.95 -5.26 -8.38
CA LEU A 369 -6.38 -6.26 -9.28
C LEU A 369 -6.54 -7.69 -8.75
N ILE A 370 -6.31 -7.91 -7.46
CA ILE A 370 -6.48 -9.22 -6.81
C ILE A 370 -7.94 -9.70 -6.93
N VAL A 371 -8.92 -8.81 -6.67
CA VAL A 371 -10.34 -9.17 -6.83
C VAL A 371 -10.68 -9.48 -8.28
N LEU A 372 -10.16 -8.72 -9.24
CA LEU A 372 -10.38 -9.00 -10.67
C LEU A 372 -9.80 -10.35 -11.09
N MET A 373 -8.57 -10.65 -10.67
CA MET A 373 -7.88 -11.92 -10.93
C MET A 373 -8.70 -13.12 -10.44
N LEU A 374 -9.32 -13.02 -9.27
CA LEU A 374 -10.00 -14.15 -8.61
C LEU A 374 -11.47 -14.33 -9.01
N ARG A 375 -12.06 -13.37 -9.72
CA ARG A 375 -13.45 -13.42 -10.20
C ARG A 375 -13.64 -14.19 -11.51
N GLY A 376 -12.55 -14.54 -12.19
CA GLY A 376 -12.57 -15.36 -13.40
C GLY A 376 -12.52 -16.85 -13.11
N GLU A 377 -12.67 -17.63 -14.18
CA GLU A 377 -12.30 -19.04 -14.12
C GLU A 377 -10.80 -19.15 -13.84
N ARG A 378 -10.40 -20.19 -13.09
CA ARG A 378 -9.00 -20.46 -12.75
C ARG A 378 -8.48 -21.55 -13.69
N PRO A 379 -7.90 -21.21 -14.85
CA PRO A 379 -7.39 -22.20 -15.78
C PRO A 379 -6.17 -22.93 -15.20
N ARG A 380 -5.70 -23.97 -15.90
CA ARG A 380 -4.51 -24.76 -15.52
C ARG A 380 -3.27 -23.92 -15.18
N ALA A 381 -3.15 -22.71 -15.73
CA ALA A 381 -2.08 -21.78 -15.40
C ALA A 381 -1.98 -21.43 -13.90
N PHE A 382 -3.10 -21.47 -13.16
CA PHE A 382 -3.10 -21.27 -11.70
C PHE A 382 -2.29 -22.33 -10.95
N ALA A 383 -2.01 -23.50 -11.55
CA ALA A 383 -1.08 -24.48 -10.98
C ALA A 383 0.35 -23.93 -10.81
N ALA A 384 0.70 -22.82 -11.49
CA ALA A 384 1.98 -22.13 -11.30
C ALA A 384 2.00 -21.22 -10.05
N LEU A 385 0.86 -20.95 -9.41
CA LEU A 385 0.76 -20.05 -8.26
C LEU A 385 1.80 -20.35 -7.16
N PRO A 386 1.99 -21.62 -6.70
CA PRO A 386 3.02 -21.94 -5.72
C PRO A 386 4.43 -21.49 -6.15
N LEU A 387 4.80 -21.74 -7.40
CA LEU A 387 6.11 -21.39 -7.94
C LEU A 387 6.32 -19.86 -7.97
N LEU A 388 5.32 -19.13 -8.48
CA LEU A 388 5.38 -17.67 -8.62
C LEU A 388 5.43 -16.97 -7.25
N VAL A 389 4.70 -17.49 -6.27
CA VAL A 389 4.72 -16.98 -4.90
C VAL A 389 6.04 -17.31 -4.21
N THR A 390 6.53 -18.55 -4.32
CA THR A 390 7.84 -18.94 -3.77
C THR A 390 8.95 -18.03 -4.31
N TRP A 391 8.96 -17.73 -5.62
CA TRP A 391 9.92 -16.77 -6.19
C TRP A 391 9.88 -15.41 -5.49
N GLY A 392 8.69 -14.78 -5.41
CA GLY A 392 8.58 -13.45 -4.83
C GLY A 392 8.93 -13.39 -3.33
N ILE A 393 8.65 -14.47 -2.58
CA ILE A 393 9.08 -14.60 -1.18
C ILE A 393 10.61 -14.68 -1.08
N LEU A 394 11.24 -15.58 -1.86
CA LEU A 394 12.68 -15.78 -1.82
C LEU A 394 13.45 -14.55 -2.33
N ALA A 395 12.93 -13.87 -3.35
CA ALA A 395 13.51 -12.63 -3.86
C ALA A 395 13.47 -11.51 -2.80
N ASN A 396 12.34 -11.32 -2.11
CA ASN A 396 12.26 -10.38 -0.99
C ASN A 396 13.20 -10.78 0.15
N ALA A 397 13.26 -12.06 0.51
CA ALA A 397 14.16 -12.56 1.55
C ALA A 397 15.63 -12.28 1.18
N ALA A 398 16.05 -12.59 -0.04
CA ALA A 398 17.40 -12.34 -0.50
C ALA A 398 17.75 -10.85 -0.48
N VAL A 399 16.89 -9.99 -1.02
CA VAL A 399 17.10 -8.53 -1.02
C VAL A 399 17.22 -8.00 0.41
N THR A 400 16.26 -8.31 1.29
CA THR A 400 16.26 -7.80 2.66
C THR A 400 17.42 -8.35 3.48
N LEU A 401 17.82 -9.62 3.30
CA LEU A 401 18.98 -10.19 3.99
C LEU A 401 20.28 -9.52 3.52
N LEU A 402 20.48 -9.35 2.22
CA LEU A 402 21.67 -8.69 1.68
C LEU A 402 21.76 -7.24 2.15
N THR A 403 20.67 -6.46 2.07
CA THR A 403 20.69 -5.07 2.55
C THR A 403 20.96 -4.99 4.05
N SER A 404 20.41 -5.93 4.83
CA SER A 404 20.65 -5.99 6.28
C SER A 404 22.08 -6.39 6.64
N LEU A 405 22.66 -7.37 5.94
CA LEU A 405 24.02 -7.88 6.19
C LEU A 405 25.09 -6.84 5.84
N TYR A 406 24.92 -6.16 4.70
CA TYR A 406 25.85 -5.14 4.22
C TYR A 406 25.53 -3.73 4.74
N ARG A 407 24.43 -3.55 5.48
CA ARG A 407 23.97 -2.29 6.09
C ARG A 407 23.77 -1.16 5.07
N ILE A 408 23.14 -1.48 3.95
CA ILE A 408 22.89 -0.56 2.81
C ILE A 408 21.42 -0.16 2.65
#